data_AF-A0A532UMV8-F1
#
_entry.id   AF-A0A532UMV8-F1
#
_cell.length_a   1.000
_cell.length_b   1.000
_cell.length_c   1.000
_cell.angle_alpha   90.00
_cell.angle_beta   90.00
_cell.angle_gamma   90.00
#
_symmetry.space_group_name_H-M   'P 1'
#
loop_
_entity.id
_entity.type
_entity.pdbx_description
1 polymer ?
#
loop_
_entity_poly.entity_id
_entity_poly.type
_entity_poly.pdbx_seq_one_letter_code
_entity_poly.pdbx_strand_id
1 'polypeptide(L)'
;MPDKIVAHIDGGSRGNPGPAAAGFILADAAGMQLQAKGLVLGRATNNVAEYTGFVKALEAAAQIGTKNLVVFSDSELLVRQINGQYKVKSEQIRPLFQQAVGLLGRFESWDVRHVTRDKNKEADRLVNQALDLGHDVEDKKRPATPKGKPIRLGVLISGGGTTLMNILEHIDQGRLNAKVAVVISSLSKAGGVEKARNAGLKVEIVRKKDYPDIDQFSKSIEEKLTAENVDLVVQGGWLCLWKIPARYENRVMNIHPALLPSFGGRGMWGHHVHEAVLKAGCKISGCTVHFCTNEYDKGPIIVQQACEARSDDTPDTLAARVFEQECIAYPQAIKLFAEGKILVQNNVLRIQEELDDYESLKALREAKSKEANANTTSFDQVKKELDLE
;
A
#
# COMPACT_ATOMS: atom_id res chain seq x y z
N MET A 1 -9.29 -2.03 10.31
CA MET A 1 -9.89 -0.79 9.76
C MET A 1 -8.74 0.17 9.47
N PRO A 2 -8.77 0.98 8.39
CA PRO A 2 -7.65 1.88 8.12
C PRO A 2 -7.55 2.93 9.24
N ASP A 3 -6.34 3.07 9.80
CA ASP A 3 -6.09 4.05 10.87
C ASP A 3 -6.28 5.50 10.40
N LYS A 4 -6.12 5.73 9.10
CA LYS A 4 -6.23 7.04 8.46
C LYS A 4 -6.90 6.92 7.09
N ILE A 5 -7.81 7.85 6.82
CA ILE A 5 -8.42 8.04 5.50
C ILE A 5 -8.00 9.40 4.94
N VAL A 6 -7.74 9.41 3.63
CA VAL A 6 -7.55 10.62 2.83
C VAL A 6 -8.77 10.79 1.95
N ALA A 7 -9.39 11.97 2.00
CA ALA A 7 -10.52 12.33 1.18
C ALA A 7 -10.15 13.43 0.19
N HIS A 8 -10.60 13.30 -1.06
CA HIS A 8 -10.64 14.37 -2.05
C HIS A 8 -12.09 14.69 -2.35
N ILE A 9 -12.47 15.97 -2.32
CA ILE A 9 -13.85 16.41 -2.52
C ILE A 9 -13.93 17.49 -3.59
N ASP A 10 -15.06 17.58 -4.27
CA ASP A 10 -15.38 18.68 -5.18
C ASP A 10 -16.91 18.89 -5.24
N GLY A 11 -17.34 20.04 -5.74
CA GLY A 11 -18.73 20.36 -6.02
C GLY A 11 -18.89 21.39 -7.13
N GLY A 12 -19.76 21.11 -8.09
CA GLY A 12 -19.93 21.94 -9.28
C GLY A 12 -21.38 22.16 -9.66
N SER A 13 -21.66 23.29 -10.32
CA SER A 13 -22.97 23.66 -10.85
C SER A 13 -22.88 24.19 -12.28
N ARG A 14 -23.77 23.73 -13.16
CA ARG A 14 -23.92 24.20 -14.55
C ARG A 14 -24.76 25.48 -14.58
N GLY A 15 -24.07 26.61 -14.41
CA GLY A 15 -24.69 27.89 -14.08
C GLY A 15 -24.83 28.03 -12.56
N ASN A 16 -24.70 29.24 -12.01
CA ASN A 16 -24.58 29.44 -10.56
C ASN A 16 -25.64 30.44 -10.05
N PRO A 17 -26.83 29.99 -9.60
CA PRO A 17 -27.25 28.59 -9.38
C PRO A 17 -27.74 27.87 -10.65
N GLY A 18 -27.62 26.54 -10.66
CA GLY A 18 -27.93 25.66 -11.79
C GLY A 18 -27.95 24.19 -11.38
N PRO A 19 -28.12 23.24 -12.32
CA PRO A 19 -27.96 21.81 -12.05
C PRO A 19 -26.59 21.53 -11.42
N ALA A 20 -26.58 20.90 -10.25
CA ALA A 20 -25.40 20.76 -9.41
C ALA A 20 -25.15 19.29 -9.02
N ALA A 21 -23.89 18.96 -8.80
CA ALA A 21 -23.46 17.70 -8.24
C ALA A 21 -22.30 17.92 -7.26
N ALA A 22 -22.12 16.96 -6.37
CA ALA A 22 -20.97 16.86 -5.48
C ALA A 22 -20.21 15.56 -5.74
N GLY A 23 -18.91 15.55 -5.50
CA GLY A 23 -18.05 14.39 -5.68
C GLY A 23 -17.13 14.20 -4.49
N PHE A 24 -16.86 12.95 -4.15
CA PHE A 24 -15.80 12.62 -3.21
C PHE A 24 -15.13 11.29 -3.53
N ILE A 25 -13.89 11.17 -3.07
CA ILE A 25 -13.09 9.94 -3.09
C ILE A 25 -12.49 9.78 -1.70
N LEU A 26 -12.65 8.59 -1.13
CA LEU A 26 -11.97 8.17 0.09
C LEU A 26 -10.92 7.13 -0.28
N ALA A 27 -9.73 7.27 0.27
CA ALA A 27 -8.65 6.32 0.15
C ALA A 27 -7.98 6.06 1.51
N ASP A 28 -7.35 4.90 1.68
CA ASP A 28 -6.50 4.65 2.84
C ASP A 28 -5.15 5.37 2.73
N ALA A 29 -4.28 5.22 3.74
CA ALA A 29 -2.96 5.83 3.78
C ALA A 29 -2.01 5.36 2.65
N ALA A 30 -2.27 4.21 2.04
CA ALA A 30 -1.51 3.69 0.91
C ALA A 30 -2.06 4.19 -0.44
N GLY A 31 -3.08 5.06 -0.43
CA GLY A 31 -3.75 5.58 -1.61
C GLY A 31 -4.75 4.60 -2.23
N MET A 32 -5.14 3.52 -1.54
CA MET A 32 -6.15 2.59 -2.03
C MET A 32 -7.54 3.21 -1.87
N GLN A 33 -8.25 3.37 -2.98
CA GLN A 33 -9.62 3.88 -2.98
C GLN A 33 -10.55 2.92 -2.20
N LEU A 34 -11.17 3.46 -1.15
CA LEU A 34 -12.19 2.80 -0.34
C LEU A 34 -13.59 3.08 -0.90
N GLN A 35 -13.82 4.30 -1.38
CA GLN A 35 -15.10 4.73 -1.96
C GLN A 35 -14.88 5.90 -2.90
N ALA A 36 -15.66 5.98 -3.98
CA ALA A 36 -15.70 7.15 -4.85
C ALA A 36 -17.12 7.34 -5.37
N LYS A 37 -17.69 8.53 -5.15
CA LYS A 37 -19.07 8.83 -5.53
C LYS A 37 -19.20 10.22 -6.12
N GLY A 38 -20.06 10.34 -7.11
CA GLY A 38 -20.65 11.59 -7.58
C GLY A 38 -22.15 11.57 -7.28
N LEU A 39 -22.69 12.66 -6.74
CA LEU A 39 -24.05 12.76 -6.20
C LEU A 39 -24.76 13.95 -6.83
N VAL A 40 -25.93 13.72 -7.41
CA VAL A 40 -26.74 14.78 -8.03
C VAL A 40 -27.51 15.53 -6.95
N LEU A 41 -27.44 16.86 -6.99
CA LEU A 41 -28.01 17.73 -5.95
C LEU A 41 -29.26 18.51 -6.41
N GLY A 42 -29.70 18.30 -7.65
CA GLY A 42 -30.73 19.13 -8.25
C GLY A 42 -30.17 20.52 -8.56
N ARG A 43 -30.84 21.59 -8.12
CA ARG A 43 -30.44 22.98 -8.44
C ARG A 43 -29.78 23.64 -7.23
N ALA A 44 -28.48 23.95 -7.33
CA ALA A 44 -27.71 24.57 -6.25
C ALA A 44 -26.63 25.54 -6.76
N THR A 45 -26.02 26.30 -5.84
CA THR A 45 -24.81 27.09 -6.14
C THR A 45 -23.56 26.24 -6.02
N ASN A 46 -22.44 26.68 -6.61
CA ASN A 46 -21.15 25.97 -6.48
C ASN A 46 -20.78 25.74 -5.01
N ASN A 47 -20.85 26.79 -4.19
CA ASN A 47 -20.45 26.69 -2.78
C ASN A 47 -21.36 25.73 -1.97
N VAL A 48 -22.64 25.63 -2.32
CA VAL A 48 -23.55 24.65 -1.70
C VAL A 48 -23.18 23.24 -2.15
N ALA A 49 -22.83 23.04 -3.42
CA ALA A 49 -22.36 21.76 -3.93
C ALA A 49 -21.06 21.30 -3.25
N GLU A 50 -20.08 22.19 -3.12
CA GLU A 50 -18.79 21.95 -2.44
C GLU A 50 -18.99 21.51 -0.98
N TYR A 51 -19.80 22.27 -0.22
CA TYR A 51 -20.12 21.91 1.16
C TYR A 51 -20.88 20.60 1.27
N THR A 52 -21.75 20.30 0.30
CA THR A 52 -22.46 19.02 0.26
C THR A 52 -21.49 17.87 0.01
N GLY A 53 -20.52 18.03 -0.90
CA GLY A 53 -19.45 17.05 -1.14
C GLY A 53 -18.62 16.81 0.11
N PHE A 54 -18.26 17.86 0.83
CA PHE A 54 -17.56 17.76 2.11
C PHE A 54 -18.36 16.96 3.14
N VAL A 55 -19.62 17.31 3.39
CA VAL A 55 -20.49 16.60 4.34
C VAL A 55 -20.61 15.12 3.97
N LYS A 56 -20.82 14.81 2.69
CA LYS A 56 -20.99 13.43 2.21
C LYS A 56 -19.71 12.61 2.38
N ALA A 57 -18.54 13.21 2.15
CA ALA A 57 -17.26 12.56 2.42
C ALA A 57 -17.06 12.27 3.91
N LEU A 58 -17.44 13.20 4.80
CA LEU A 58 -17.37 12.99 6.25
C LEU A 58 -18.31 11.87 6.72
N GLU A 59 -19.55 11.84 6.23
CA GLU A 59 -20.52 10.76 6.53
C GLU A 59 -19.96 9.40 6.13
N ALA A 60 -19.43 9.30 4.90
CA ALA A 60 -18.83 8.07 4.37
C ALA A 60 -17.58 7.64 5.17
N ALA A 61 -16.67 8.56 5.49
CA ALA A 61 -15.49 8.26 6.29
C ALA A 61 -15.86 7.79 7.70
N ALA A 62 -16.87 8.41 8.32
CA ALA A 62 -17.36 8.01 9.63
C ALA A 62 -18.06 6.63 9.61
N GLN A 63 -18.72 6.26 8.51
CA GLN A 63 -19.28 4.92 8.33
C GLN A 63 -18.20 3.84 8.19
N ILE A 64 -17.06 4.17 7.59
CA ILE A 64 -15.91 3.25 7.50
C ILE A 64 -15.25 3.03 8.87
N GLY A 65 -15.42 3.97 9.80
CA GLY A 65 -14.91 3.85 11.16
C GLY A 65 -13.45 4.28 11.34
N THR A 66 -12.93 5.15 10.46
CA THR A 66 -11.59 5.73 10.67
C THR A 66 -11.56 6.65 11.89
N LYS A 67 -10.42 6.71 12.56
CA LYS A 67 -10.15 7.65 13.65
C LYS A 67 -9.47 8.93 13.17
N ASN A 68 -8.74 8.87 12.06
CA ASN A 68 -7.98 9.99 11.52
C ASN A 68 -8.40 10.31 10.08
N LEU A 69 -8.61 11.59 9.78
CA LEU A 69 -9.09 12.03 8.46
C LEU A 69 -8.29 13.21 7.91
N VAL A 70 -7.88 13.15 6.66
CA VAL A 70 -7.35 14.33 5.95
C VAL A 70 -8.22 14.59 4.73
N VAL A 71 -8.74 15.81 4.58
CA VAL A 71 -9.59 16.19 3.45
C VAL A 71 -8.89 17.24 2.60
N PHE A 72 -8.88 17.01 1.30
CA PHE A 72 -8.37 17.92 0.28
C PHE A 72 -9.51 18.47 -0.57
N SER A 73 -9.52 19.79 -0.75
CA SER A 73 -10.49 20.51 -1.59
C SER A 73 -9.77 21.64 -2.33
N ASP A 74 -10.19 21.96 -3.55
CA ASP A 74 -9.78 23.16 -4.28
C ASP A 74 -10.70 24.37 -4.01
N SER A 75 -11.70 24.22 -3.14
CA SER A 75 -12.53 25.33 -2.66
C SER A 75 -11.87 26.05 -1.49
N GLU A 76 -11.13 27.11 -1.79
CA GLU A 76 -10.47 27.93 -0.77
C GLU A 76 -11.48 28.53 0.25
N LEU A 77 -12.69 28.90 -0.20
CA LEU A 77 -13.74 29.39 0.68
C LEU A 77 -14.11 28.35 1.76
N LEU A 78 -14.35 27.11 1.35
CA LEU A 78 -14.73 26.01 2.24
C LEU A 78 -13.60 25.75 3.24
N VAL A 79 -12.36 25.60 2.75
CA VAL A 79 -11.19 25.31 3.60
C VAL A 79 -10.99 26.42 4.62
N ARG A 80 -11.03 27.69 4.22
CA ARG A 80 -10.85 28.83 5.13
C ARG A 80 -12.00 28.94 6.15
N GLN A 81 -13.23 28.58 5.78
CA GLN A 81 -14.36 28.60 6.71
C GLN A 81 -14.29 27.45 7.74
N ILE A 82 -13.98 26.23 7.32
CA ILE A 82 -13.83 25.07 8.22
C ILE A 82 -12.67 25.28 9.20
N ASN A 83 -11.57 25.86 8.75
CA ASN A 83 -10.43 26.19 9.60
C ASN A 83 -10.62 27.46 10.44
N GLY A 84 -11.84 28.02 10.50
CA GLY A 84 -12.19 29.16 11.36
C GLY A 84 -11.61 30.51 10.91
N GLN A 85 -10.97 30.58 9.75
CA GLN A 85 -10.39 31.80 9.22
C GLN A 85 -11.48 32.73 8.69
N TYR A 86 -12.53 32.18 8.07
CA TYR A 86 -13.66 32.92 7.49
C TYR A 86 -14.99 32.60 8.19
N LYS A 87 -15.84 33.61 8.33
CA LYS A 87 -17.21 33.45 8.86
C LYS A 87 -18.17 32.92 7.78
N VAL A 88 -19.08 32.03 8.17
CA VAL A 88 -20.16 31.55 7.30
C VAL A 88 -21.36 32.49 7.38
N LYS A 89 -21.48 33.38 6.39
CA LYS A 89 -22.58 34.36 6.30
C LYS A 89 -23.78 33.85 5.50
N SER A 90 -23.56 32.94 4.55
CA SER A 90 -24.61 32.41 3.67
C SER A 90 -25.61 31.57 4.46
N GLU A 91 -26.89 31.93 4.37
CA GLU A 91 -28.01 31.17 4.97
C GLU A 91 -28.15 29.76 4.36
N GLN A 92 -27.72 29.56 3.10
CA GLN A 92 -27.74 28.24 2.45
C GLN A 92 -26.59 27.34 2.90
N ILE A 93 -25.43 27.92 3.24
CA ILE A 93 -24.24 27.16 3.65
C ILE A 93 -24.26 26.88 5.15
N ARG A 94 -24.86 27.76 5.97
CA ARG A 94 -24.86 27.65 7.43
C ARG A 94 -25.35 26.27 7.94
N PRO A 95 -26.43 25.65 7.41
CA PRO A 95 -26.83 24.31 7.82
C PRO A 95 -25.79 23.23 7.50
N LEU A 96 -25.21 23.27 6.28
CA LEU A 96 -24.18 22.31 5.86
C LEU A 96 -22.90 22.45 6.70
N PHE A 97 -22.51 23.69 7.03
CA PHE A 97 -21.39 23.96 7.92
C PHE A 97 -21.62 23.39 9.32
N GLN A 98 -22.81 23.58 9.90
CA GLN A 98 -23.15 23.01 11.21
C GLN A 98 -23.10 21.47 11.20
N GLN A 99 -23.62 20.85 10.14
CA GLN A 99 -23.53 19.40 9.96
C GLN A 99 -22.08 18.92 9.84
N ALA A 100 -21.25 19.62 9.05
CA ALA A 100 -19.85 19.29 8.88
C ALA A 100 -19.06 19.38 10.20
N VAL A 101 -19.26 20.44 10.99
CA VAL A 101 -18.63 20.59 12.31
C VAL A 101 -19.04 19.45 13.26
N GLY A 102 -20.33 19.08 13.27
CA GLY A 102 -20.82 17.95 14.08
C GLY A 102 -20.19 16.61 13.67
N LEU A 103 -20.01 16.37 12.36
CA LEU A 103 -19.37 15.16 11.85
C LEU A 103 -17.87 15.13 12.14
N LEU A 104 -17.17 16.27 12.00
CA LEU A 104 -15.74 16.38 12.31
C LEU A 104 -15.44 16.01 13.77
N GLY A 105 -16.37 16.30 14.70
CA GLY A 105 -16.25 15.92 16.11
C GLY A 105 -16.26 14.40 16.37
N ARG A 106 -16.51 13.56 15.35
CA ARG A 106 -16.47 12.09 15.46
C ARG A 106 -15.09 11.49 15.23
N PHE A 107 -14.13 12.26 14.73
CA PHE A 107 -12.77 11.80 14.45
C PHE A 107 -11.85 12.21 15.60
N GLU A 108 -10.88 11.35 15.95
CA GLU A 108 -9.85 11.66 16.97
C GLU A 108 -8.91 12.76 16.46
N SER A 109 -8.60 12.75 15.16
CA SER A 109 -7.89 13.84 14.49
C SER A 109 -8.41 14.08 13.07
N TRP A 110 -8.41 15.34 12.65
CA TRP A 110 -8.74 15.72 11.29
C TRP A 110 -7.92 16.92 10.80
N ASP A 111 -7.76 17.02 9.48
CA ASP A 111 -7.10 18.14 8.81
C ASP A 111 -7.78 18.43 7.47
N VAL A 112 -8.04 19.70 7.16
CA VAL A 112 -8.68 20.13 5.91
C VAL A 112 -7.76 21.11 5.19
N ARG A 113 -7.31 20.71 4.01
CA ARG A 113 -6.26 21.39 3.25
C ARG A 113 -6.75 21.81 1.86
N HIS A 114 -6.32 23.01 1.47
CA HIS A 114 -6.51 23.47 0.10
C HIS A 114 -5.51 22.80 -0.85
N VAL A 115 -5.97 22.38 -2.02
CA VAL A 115 -5.15 21.89 -3.13
C VAL A 115 -5.47 22.62 -4.42
N THR A 116 -4.54 22.62 -5.36
CA THR A 116 -4.79 23.15 -6.70
C THR A 116 -5.68 22.19 -7.50
N ARG A 117 -6.46 22.73 -8.45
CA ARG A 117 -7.42 21.95 -9.25
C ARG A 117 -6.80 20.77 -10.01
N ASP A 118 -5.54 20.89 -10.45
CA ASP A 118 -4.80 19.81 -11.09
C ASP A 118 -4.57 18.60 -10.17
N LYS A 119 -4.56 18.82 -8.85
CA LYS A 119 -4.45 17.79 -7.81
C LYS A 119 -5.81 17.27 -7.33
N ASN A 120 -6.92 17.77 -7.88
CA ASN A 120 -8.29 17.38 -7.50
C ASN A 120 -9.12 16.82 -8.67
N LYS A 121 -8.48 16.50 -9.81
CA LYS A 121 -9.13 16.09 -11.06
C LYS A 121 -10.11 14.92 -10.93
N GLU A 122 -9.85 13.99 -10.03
CA GLU A 122 -10.68 12.79 -9.93
C GLU A 122 -12.01 13.08 -9.23
N ALA A 123 -12.03 13.96 -8.23
CA ALA A 123 -13.27 14.41 -7.60
C ALA A 123 -14.09 15.27 -8.58
N ASP A 124 -13.43 16.16 -9.33
CA ASP A 124 -14.02 16.95 -10.44
C ASP A 124 -14.62 16.04 -11.53
N ARG A 125 -13.92 14.96 -11.89
CA ARG A 125 -14.44 13.97 -12.85
C ARG A 125 -15.74 13.34 -12.37
N LEU A 126 -15.86 13.00 -11.09
CA LEU A 126 -17.09 12.40 -10.52
C LEU A 126 -18.25 13.39 -10.50
N VAL A 127 -18.00 14.65 -10.17
CA VAL A 127 -18.98 15.74 -10.25
C VAL A 127 -19.52 15.86 -11.67
N ASN A 128 -18.61 15.97 -12.66
CA ASN A 128 -18.99 16.11 -14.06
C ASN A 128 -19.73 14.89 -14.58
N GLN A 129 -19.29 13.68 -14.22
CA GLN A 129 -19.97 12.45 -14.62
C GLN A 129 -21.39 12.36 -14.05
N ALA A 130 -21.61 12.74 -12.79
CA ALA A 130 -22.95 12.78 -12.19
C ALA A 130 -23.85 13.83 -12.88
N LEU A 131 -23.29 15.00 -13.22
CA LEU A 131 -24.01 16.05 -13.96
C LEU A 131 -24.38 15.63 -15.38
N ASP A 132 -23.50 14.92 -16.07
CA ASP A 132 -23.73 14.44 -17.44
C ASP A 132 -24.77 13.33 -17.49
N LEU A 133 -24.71 12.39 -16.54
CA LEU A 133 -25.64 11.27 -16.49
C LEU A 133 -26.98 11.61 -15.84
N GLY A 134 -27.03 12.67 -15.02
CA GLY A 134 -28.24 13.10 -14.32
C GLY A 134 -28.67 12.15 -13.18
N HIS A 135 -27.81 11.24 -12.75
CA HIS A 135 -28.03 10.37 -11.60
C HIS A 135 -26.72 10.16 -10.81
N ASP A 136 -26.83 9.69 -9.57
CA ASP A 136 -25.68 9.36 -8.73
C ASP A 136 -24.79 8.31 -9.40
N VAL A 137 -23.48 8.51 -9.30
CA VAL A 137 -22.46 7.59 -9.79
C VAL A 137 -21.64 7.06 -8.63
N GLU A 138 -21.35 5.77 -8.66
CA GLU A 138 -20.37 5.15 -7.78
C GLU A 138 -19.27 4.59 -8.66
N ASP A 139 -18.06 5.15 -8.52
CA ASP A 139 -16.92 4.63 -9.24
C ASP A 139 -16.31 3.48 -8.44
N LYS A 140 -16.74 2.27 -8.80
CA LYS A 140 -16.12 1.03 -8.33
C LYS A 140 -14.84 0.79 -9.14
N LYS A 141 -13.86 1.68 -9.04
CA LYS A 141 -12.49 1.39 -9.49
C LYS A 141 -12.00 0.18 -8.70
N ARG A 142 -12.14 -1.01 -9.31
CA ARG A 142 -11.18 -2.09 -9.09
C ARG A 142 -9.81 -1.50 -9.46
N PRO A 143 -8.73 -1.87 -8.76
CA PRO A 143 -7.38 -1.42 -9.15
C PRO A 143 -7.24 -1.59 -10.66
N ALA A 144 -6.69 -0.58 -11.35
CA ALA A 144 -6.45 -0.68 -12.78
C ALA A 144 -5.79 -2.04 -13.05
N THR A 145 -6.39 -2.84 -13.95
CA THR A 145 -5.87 -4.17 -14.28
C THR A 145 -4.41 -3.98 -14.64
N PRO A 146 -3.46 -4.57 -13.90
CA PRO A 146 -2.07 -4.19 -14.10
C PRO A 146 -1.65 -4.59 -15.52
N LYS A 147 -1.01 -3.65 -16.23
CA LYS A 147 -0.58 -3.89 -17.62
C LYS A 147 0.44 -5.04 -17.65
N GLY A 148 0.23 -6.02 -18.51
CA GLY A 148 1.13 -7.17 -18.69
C GLY A 148 0.51 -8.52 -18.30
N LYS A 149 1.15 -9.61 -18.72
CA LYS A 149 0.71 -10.98 -18.40
C LYS A 149 0.88 -11.23 -16.89
N PRO A 150 -0.14 -11.80 -16.19
CA PRO A 150 0.00 -12.13 -14.78
C PRO A 150 1.18 -13.07 -14.53
N ILE A 151 2.02 -12.77 -13.54
CA ILE A 151 3.12 -13.66 -13.14
C ILE A 151 2.60 -14.95 -12.52
N ARG A 152 3.32 -16.04 -12.71
CA ARG A 152 2.98 -17.38 -12.22
C ARG A 152 3.66 -17.63 -10.89
N LEU A 153 2.87 -17.74 -9.83
CA LEU A 153 3.38 -18.02 -8.48
C LEU A 153 3.42 -19.52 -8.20
N GLY A 154 4.53 -19.98 -7.63
CA GLY A 154 4.61 -21.28 -6.95
C GLY A 154 4.60 -21.06 -5.45
N VAL A 155 3.54 -21.47 -4.75
CA VAL A 155 3.39 -21.20 -3.32
C VAL A 155 3.79 -22.42 -2.50
N LEU A 156 4.75 -22.26 -1.60
CA LEU A 156 5.26 -23.33 -0.73
C LEU A 156 4.68 -23.17 0.67
N ILE A 157 4.07 -24.23 1.22
CA ILE A 157 3.42 -24.20 2.53
C ILE A 157 3.76 -25.42 3.40
N SER A 158 3.80 -25.23 4.72
CA SER A 158 3.88 -26.34 5.70
C SER A 158 2.80 -26.29 6.77
N GLY A 159 1.86 -25.35 6.70
CA GLY A 159 0.88 -25.09 7.77
C GLY A 159 -0.53 -24.71 7.29
N GLY A 160 -1.18 -23.82 8.03
CA GLY A 160 -2.59 -23.46 7.85
C GLY A 160 -2.94 -22.65 6.59
N GLY A 161 -1.95 -22.22 5.80
CA GLY A 161 -2.14 -21.56 4.50
C GLY A 161 -2.79 -20.18 4.56
N THR A 162 -2.74 -19.47 5.69
CA THR A 162 -3.32 -18.12 5.83
C THR A 162 -2.67 -17.11 4.88
N THR A 163 -1.35 -17.16 4.71
CA THR A 163 -0.62 -16.36 3.72
C THR A 163 -1.08 -16.64 2.28
N LEU A 164 -1.31 -17.91 1.92
CA LEU A 164 -1.84 -18.29 0.60
C LEU A 164 -3.21 -17.66 0.38
N MET A 165 -4.11 -17.74 1.36
CA MET A 165 -5.46 -17.15 1.24
C MET A 165 -5.41 -15.63 1.08
N ASN A 166 -4.55 -14.95 1.82
CA ASN A 166 -4.35 -13.50 1.66
C ASN A 166 -3.88 -13.15 0.24
N ILE A 167 -2.92 -13.91 -0.32
CA ILE A 167 -2.45 -13.69 -1.70
C ILE A 167 -3.57 -13.90 -2.71
N LEU A 168 -4.37 -14.96 -2.56
CA LEU A 168 -5.52 -15.22 -3.44
C LEU A 168 -6.54 -14.09 -3.38
N GLU A 169 -6.85 -13.58 -2.18
CA GLU A 169 -7.75 -12.44 -2.03
C GLU A 169 -7.24 -11.19 -2.76
N HIS A 170 -5.94 -10.89 -2.68
CA HIS A 170 -5.33 -9.80 -3.42
C HIS A 170 -5.40 -10.00 -4.95
N ILE A 171 -5.25 -11.24 -5.43
CA ILE A 171 -5.40 -11.58 -6.86
C ILE A 171 -6.86 -11.39 -7.30
N ASP A 172 -7.81 -11.97 -6.56
CA ASP A 172 -9.25 -11.94 -6.89
C ASP A 172 -9.81 -10.52 -6.91
N GLN A 173 -9.30 -9.66 -6.03
CA GLN A 173 -9.67 -8.24 -5.99
C GLN A 173 -8.95 -7.40 -7.05
N GLY A 174 -8.11 -8.00 -7.89
CA GLY A 174 -7.32 -7.32 -8.92
C GLY A 174 -6.19 -6.45 -8.37
N ARG A 175 -5.86 -6.59 -7.07
CA ARG A 175 -4.76 -5.85 -6.41
C ARG A 175 -3.38 -6.38 -6.76
N LEU A 176 -3.30 -7.62 -7.25
CA LEU A 176 -2.05 -8.29 -7.60
C LEU A 176 -2.15 -8.94 -8.99
N ASN A 177 -1.26 -8.58 -9.92
CA ASN A 177 -1.20 -9.17 -11.27
C ASN A 177 -0.50 -10.52 -11.27
N ALA A 178 -1.07 -11.48 -10.59
CA ALA A 178 -0.48 -12.79 -10.44
C ALA A 178 -1.54 -13.88 -10.55
N LYS A 179 -1.08 -15.10 -10.74
CA LYS A 179 -1.89 -16.31 -10.59
C LYS A 179 -1.08 -17.37 -9.88
N VAL A 180 -1.73 -18.12 -8.99
CA VAL A 180 -1.09 -19.27 -8.35
C VAL A 180 -1.13 -20.44 -9.33
N ALA A 181 0.04 -20.85 -9.81
CA ALA A 181 0.20 -21.95 -10.75
C ALA A 181 0.22 -23.31 -10.04
N VAL A 182 0.88 -23.37 -8.87
CA VAL A 182 0.96 -24.58 -8.05
C VAL A 182 1.15 -24.23 -6.60
N VAL A 183 0.55 -25.03 -5.72
CA VAL A 183 0.83 -25.05 -4.29
C VAL A 183 1.62 -26.33 -3.97
N ILE A 184 2.80 -26.19 -3.39
CA ILE A 184 3.62 -27.32 -2.94
C ILE A 184 3.55 -27.37 -1.42
N SER A 185 3.11 -28.51 -0.86
CA SER A 185 3.11 -28.71 0.59
C SER A 185 4.12 -29.75 1.04
N SER A 186 4.82 -29.46 2.13
CA SER A 186 5.70 -30.43 2.79
C SER A 186 4.96 -31.41 3.70
N LEU A 187 3.66 -31.21 3.92
CA LEU A 187 2.79 -32.05 4.75
C LEU A 187 1.52 -32.44 4.00
N SER A 188 1.20 -33.72 3.96
CA SER A 188 0.01 -34.23 3.24
C SER A 188 -1.32 -33.82 3.86
N LYS A 189 -1.33 -33.45 5.15
CA LYS A 189 -2.53 -33.13 5.95
C LYS A 189 -2.48 -31.71 6.55
N ALA A 190 -1.69 -30.80 5.97
CA ALA A 190 -1.68 -29.41 6.42
C ALA A 190 -3.01 -28.73 6.05
N GLY A 191 -3.57 -27.90 6.95
CA GLY A 191 -4.84 -27.20 6.68
C GLY A 191 -4.82 -26.31 5.43
N GLY A 192 -3.63 -25.81 5.04
CA GLY A 192 -3.46 -25.07 3.78
C GLY A 192 -3.65 -25.92 2.52
N VAL A 193 -3.47 -27.24 2.58
CA VAL A 193 -3.70 -28.16 1.44
C VAL A 193 -5.18 -28.20 1.09
N GLU A 194 -6.04 -28.35 2.09
CA GLU A 194 -7.50 -28.38 1.88
C GLU A 194 -8.00 -27.03 1.37
N LYS A 195 -7.53 -25.92 1.96
CA LYS A 195 -7.84 -24.57 1.48
C LYS A 195 -7.44 -24.36 0.02
N ALA A 196 -6.24 -24.79 -0.37
CA ALA A 196 -5.77 -24.68 -1.74
C ALA A 196 -6.62 -25.49 -2.73
N ARG A 197 -6.97 -26.73 -2.38
CA ARG A 197 -7.85 -27.57 -3.22
C ARG A 197 -9.25 -26.98 -3.34
N ASN A 198 -9.81 -26.47 -2.25
CA ASN A 198 -11.13 -25.82 -2.25
C ASN A 198 -11.14 -24.53 -3.09
N ALA A 199 -10.00 -23.84 -3.20
CA ALA A 199 -9.80 -22.72 -4.11
C ALA A 199 -9.53 -23.14 -5.58
N GLY A 200 -9.62 -24.44 -5.90
CA GLY A 200 -9.41 -24.96 -7.26
C GLY A 200 -7.95 -24.99 -7.71
N LEU A 201 -6.99 -24.86 -6.78
CA LEU A 201 -5.57 -24.83 -7.12
C LEU A 201 -4.99 -26.24 -7.29
N LYS A 202 -4.01 -26.37 -8.19
CA LYS A 202 -3.16 -27.55 -8.27
C LYS A 202 -2.31 -27.65 -7.00
N VAL A 203 -2.38 -28.81 -6.33
CA VAL A 203 -1.61 -29.08 -5.11
C VAL A 203 -0.71 -30.29 -5.28
N GLU A 204 0.58 -30.09 -5.05
CA GLU A 204 1.61 -31.13 -5.05
C GLU A 204 2.11 -31.37 -3.62
N ILE A 205 2.31 -32.63 -3.25
CA ILE A 205 2.81 -33.01 -1.92
C ILE A 205 4.25 -33.49 -2.05
N VAL A 206 5.19 -32.77 -1.43
CA VAL A 206 6.62 -33.07 -1.47
C VAL A 206 7.15 -33.09 -0.04
N ARG A 207 7.13 -34.26 0.61
CA ARG A 207 7.53 -34.39 2.02
C ARG A 207 9.02 -34.70 2.10
N LYS A 208 9.76 -33.98 2.95
CA LYS A 208 11.21 -34.18 3.13
C LYS A 208 11.58 -35.64 3.45
N LYS A 209 10.77 -36.33 4.25
CA LYS A 209 10.98 -37.73 4.65
C LYS A 209 10.89 -38.75 3.51
N ASP A 210 10.32 -38.38 2.37
CA ASP A 210 10.18 -39.27 1.21
C ASP A 210 11.44 -39.27 0.33
N TYR A 211 12.45 -38.45 0.68
CA TYR A 211 13.69 -38.31 -0.07
C TYR A 211 14.88 -38.67 0.83
N PRO A 212 15.93 -39.30 0.27
CA PRO A 212 17.07 -39.75 1.05
C PRO A 212 17.98 -38.59 1.50
N ASP A 213 17.97 -37.46 0.77
CA ASP A 213 18.83 -36.32 1.03
C ASP A 213 18.16 -35.00 0.59
N ILE A 214 18.81 -33.88 0.93
CA ILE A 214 18.32 -32.53 0.58
C ILE A 214 18.39 -32.26 -0.92
N ASP A 215 19.33 -32.86 -1.64
CA ASP A 215 19.52 -32.62 -3.08
C ASP A 215 18.35 -33.18 -3.88
N GLN A 216 17.94 -34.42 -3.61
CA GLN A 216 16.80 -35.06 -4.24
C GLN A 216 15.47 -34.41 -3.83
N PHE A 217 15.35 -34.01 -2.56
CA PHE A 217 14.20 -33.23 -2.08
C PHE A 217 14.06 -31.90 -2.85
N SER A 218 15.17 -31.16 -2.99
CA SER A 218 15.20 -29.86 -3.66
C SER A 218 14.94 -29.99 -5.16
N LYS A 219 15.54 -31.00 -5.80
CA LYS A 219 15.29 -31.32 -7.22
C LYS A 219 13.81 -31.60 -7.49
N SER A 220 13.16 -32.35 -6.60
CA SER A 220 11.73 -32.62 -6.76
C SER A 220 10.88 -31.35 -6.72
N ILE A 221 11.18 -30.41 -5.80
CA ILE A 221 10.53 -29.10 -5.73
C ILE A 221 10.76 -28.33 -7.04
N GLU A 222 12.02 -28.25 -7.49
CA GLU A 222 12.39 -27.55 -8.73
C GLU A 222 11.62 -28.10 -9.95
N GLU A 223 11.53 -29.42 -10.10
CA GLU A 223 10.80 -30.06 -11.20
C GLU A 223 9.34 -29.63 -11.23
N LYS A 224 8.67 -29.56 -10.08
CA LYS A 224 7.23 -29.21 -10.04
C LYS A 224 7.01 -27.72 -10.29
N LEU A 225 7.90 -26.86 -9.80
CA LEU A 225 7.90 -25.44 -10.12
C LEU A 225 8.17 -25.19 -11.63
N THR A 226 9.09 -25.95 -12.21
CA THR A 226 9.47 -25.84 -13.62
C THR A 226 8.36 -26.31 -14.54
N ALA A 227 7.73 -27.46 -14.24
CA ALA A 227 6.60 -27.98 -15.02
C ALA A 227 5.47 -26.96 -15.12
N GLU A 228 5.32 -26.14 -14.08
CA GLU A 228 4.29 -25.12 -13.99
C GLU A 228 4.75 -23.73 -14.42
N ASN A 229 5.93 -23.61 -15.02
CA ASN A 229 6.52 -22.35 -15.51
C ASN A 229 6.42 -21.24 -14.45
N VAL A 230 6.79 -21.54 -13.20
CA VAL A 230 6.73 -20.57 -12.10
C VAL A 230 7.76 -19.45 -12.32
N ASP A 231 7.29 -18.21 -12.26
CA ASP A 231 8.10 -16.99 -12.39
C ASP A 231 8.71 -16.56 -11.04
N LEU A 232 7.94 -16.76 -9.97
CA LEU A 232 8.28 -16.41 -8.58
C LEU A 232 7.78 -17.47 -7.60
N VAL A 233 8.66 -17.94 -6.73
CA VAL A 233 8.33 -18.84 -5.62
C VAL A 233 8.04 -18.02 -4.37
N VAL A 234 6.96 -18.35 -3.68
CA VAL A 234 6.48 -17.65 -2.48
C VAL A 234 6.38 -18.65 -1.33
N GLN A 235 7.22 -18.49 -0.32
CA GLN A 235 7.20 -19.32 0.89
C GLN A 235 6.24 -18.70 1.92
N GLY A 236 5.13 -19.38 2.19
CA GLY A 236 4.11 -18.98 3.16
C GLY A 236 4.04 -19.97 4.31
N GLY A 237 4.87 -19.77 5.34
CA GLY A 237 5.03 -20.73 6.44
C GLY A 237 5.65 -22.05 5.98
N TRP A 238 6.64 -21.98 5.09
CA TRP A 238 7.41 -23.14 4.64
C TRP A 238 8.55 -23.43 5.63
N LEU A 239 8.59 -24.65 6.18
CA LEU A 239 9.48 -24.99 7.29
C LEU A 239 10.66 -25.90 6.91
N CYS A 240 10.85 -26.17 5.61
CA CYS A 240 11.88 -27.10 5.15
C CYS A 240 13.01 -26.36 4.43
N LEU A 241 14.27 -26.57 4.85
CA LEU A 241 15.39 -26.14 4.01
C LEU A 241 15.36 -26.93 2.69
N TRP A 242 15.49 -26.22 1.58
CA TRP A 242 15.74 -26.76 0.26
C TRP A 242 16.82 -25.90 -0.40
N LYS A 243 17.61 -26.52 -1.27
CA LYS A 243 18.64 -25.83 -2.05
C LYS A 243 17.95 -25.11 -3.20
N ILE A 244 18.03 -23.78 -3.21
CA ILE A 244 17.49 -22.95 -4.27
C ILE A 244 18.42 -23.06 -5.48
N PRO A 245 17.93 -23.57 -6.63
CA PRO A 245 18.75 -23.68 -7.83
C PRO A 245 18.98 -22.30 -8.44
N ALA A 246 20.09 -22.14 -9.19
CA ALA A 246 20.50 -20.85 -9.75
C ALA A 246 19.41 -20.14 -10.58
N ARG A 247 18.57 -20.90 -11.28
CA ARG A 247 17.44 -20.34 -12.05
C ARG A 247 16.39 -19.59 -11.21
N TYR A 248 16.34 -19.87 -9.91
CA TYR A 248 15.45 -19.23 -8.95
C TYR A 248 16.16 -18.24 -8.03
N GLU A 249 17.43 -17.90 -8.31
CA GLU A 249 18.13 -16.81 -7.64
C GLU A 249 17.33 -15.50 -7.79
N ASN A 250 17.10 -14.80 -6.68
CA ASN A 250 16.22 -13.61 -6.59
C ASN A 250 14.80 -13.85 -7.13
N ARG A 251 14.32 -15.10 -7.08
CA ARG A 251 12.96 -15.52 -7.47
C ARG A 251 12.33 -16.48 -6.46
N VAL A 252 12.83 -16.50 -5.25
CA VAL A 252 12.20 -17.14 -4.09
C VAL A 252 12.06 -16.09 -3.01
N MET A 253 10.84 -15.80 -2.58
CA MET A 253 10.59 -14.92 -1.46
C MET A 253 10.17 -15.72 -0.24
N ASN A 254 10.51 -15.22 0.94
CA ASN A 254 9.98 -15.64 2.21
C ASN A 254 9.53 -14.42 3.00
N ILE A 255 8.58 -14.64 3.91
CA ILE A 255 8.19 -13.68 4.93
C ILE A 255 8.62 -14.21 6.30
N HIS A 256 9.36 -13.38 7.03
CA HIS A 256 9.85 -13.68 8.37
C HIS A 256 9.13 -12.79 9.39
N PRO A 257 8.60 -13.32 10.51
CA PRO A 257 7.81 -12.57 11.48
C PRO A 257 8.65 -11.72 12.46
N ALA A 258 9.71 -11.08 11.95
CA ALA A 258 10.50 -10.07 12.65
C ALA A 258 11.12 -9.07 11.66
N LEU A 259 11.63 -7.96 12.20
CA LEU A 259 12.45 -6.99 11.47
C LEU A 259 13.89 -7.50 11.33
N LEU A 260 14.18 -8.23 10.24
CA LEU A 260 15.53 -8.71 9.93
C LEU A 260 16.53 -7.54 9.85
N PRO A 261 17.79 -7.73 10.28
CA PRO A 261 18.42 -9.01 10.65
C PRO A 261 18.09 -9.52 12.06
N SER A 262 17.30 -8.78 12.85
CA SER A 262 16.95 -9.18 14.21
C SER A 262 16.02 -10.40 14.23
N PHE A 263 16.24 -11.29 15.20
CA PHE A 263 15.42 -12.48 15.43
C PHE A 263 15.24 -13.37 14.19
N GLY A 264 16.21 -13.38 13.26
CA GLY A 264 16.26 -14.28 12.11
C GLY A 264 17.23 -15.45 12.33
N GLY A 265 17.22 -16.38 11.38
CA GLY A 265 18.13 -17.51 11.33
C GLY A 265 17.54 -18.81 11.88
N ARG A 266 18.39 -19.83 12.00
CA ARG A 266 17.96 -21.18 12.35
C ARG A 266 17.28 -21.21 13.73
N GLY A 267 16.06 -21.76 13.77
CA GLY A 267 15.26 -21.90 14.99
C GLY A 267 14.28 -20.75 15.24
N MET A 268 14.44 -19.64 14.53
CA MET A 268 13.55 -18.49 14.59
C MET A 268 12.42 -18.65 13.59
N TRP A 269 11.38 -19.39 13.95
CA TRP A 269 10.19 -19.55 13.11
C TRP A 269 8.94 -19.62 13.97
N GLY A 270 7.81 -19.18 13.42
CA GLY A 270 6.51 -19.19 14.11
C GLY A 270 6.57 -18.52 15.50
N HIS A 271 5.96 -19.18 16.48
CA HIS A 271 5.80 -18.64 17.84
C HIS A 271 7.14 -18.34 18.55
N HIS A 272 8.22 -19.07 18.24
CA HIS A 272 9.54 -18.83 18.83
C HIS A 272 10.07 -17.42 18.57
N VAL A 273 9.68 -16.80 17.45
CA VAL A 273 10.09 -15.44 17.11
C VAL A 273 9.43 -14.43 18.04
N HIS A 274 8.12 -14.55 18.23
CA HIS A 274 7.35 -13.67 19.09
C HIS A 274 7.75 -13.82 20.56
N GLU A 275 8.00 -15.06 21.03
CA GLU A 275 8.54 -15.32 22.36
C GLU A 275 9.89 -14.62 22.57
N ALA A 276 10.80 -14.71 21.60
CA ALA A 276 12.12 -14.09 21.69
C ALA A 276 12.03 -12.55 21.70
N VAL A 277 11.15 -11.96 20.87
CA VAL A 277 10.90 -10.52 20.81
C VAL A 277 10.39 -10.01 22.16
N LEU A 278 9.39 -10.68 22.75
CA LEU A 278 8.83 -10.30 24.05
C LEU A 278 9.84 -10.50 25.18
N LYS A 279 10.57 -11.63 25.18
CA LYS A 279 11.62 -11.92 26.16
C LYS A 279 12.74 -10.88 26.13
N ALA A 280 13.07 -10.34 24.96
CA ALA A 280 14.05 -9.27 24.80
C ALA A 280 13.52 -7.89 25.27
N GLY A 281 12.23 -7.76 25.57
CA GLY A 281 11.61 -6.50 26.00
C GLY A 281 11.45 -5.48 24.87
N CYS A 282 11.43 -5.94 23.61
CA CYS A 282 11.25 -5.07 22.45
C CYS A 282 9.92 -4.29 22.53
N LYS A 283 9.94 -3.03 22.08
CA LYS A 283 8.74 -2.17 21.96
C LYS A 283 8.22 -2.06 20.53
N ILE A 284 9.01 -2.55 19.58
CA ILE A 284 8.69 -2.61 18.16
C ILE A 284 8.99 -4.03 17.69
N SER A 285 8.06 -4.59 16.93
CA SER A 285 8.18 -5.84 16.18
C SER A 285 7.78 -5.57 14.72
N GLY A 286 7.59 -6.61 13.93
CA GLY A 286 7.15 -6.47 12.55
C GLY A 286 7.38 -7.73 11.75
N CYS A 287 7.34 -7.59 10.43
CA CYS A 287 7.70 -8.65 9.49
C CYS A 287 8.65 -8.13 8.41
N THR A 288 9.39 -9.05 7.81
CA THR A 288 10.30 -8.78 6.70
C THR A 288 10.04 -9.75 5.56
N VAL A 289 9.77 -9.21 4.37
CA VAL A 289 9.80 -9.97 3.13
C VAL A 289 11.18 -9.80 2.50
N HIS A 290 11.81 -10.91 2.17
CA HIS A 290 13.15 -10.92 1.58
C HIS A 290 13.25 -12.00 0.52
N PHE A 291 14.22 -11.87 -0.39
CA PHE A 291 14.59 -13.01 -1.23
C PHE A 291 15.32 -14.07 -0.40
N CYS A 292 15.06 -15.33 -0.68
CA CYS A 292 15.74 -16.43 -0.02
C CYS A 292 17.09 -16.70 -0.69
N THR A 293 18.08 -17.01 0.14
CA THR A 293 19.33 -17.63 -0.28
C THR A 293 19.39 -19.03 0.31
N ASN A 294 20.51 -19.74 0.12
CA ASN A 294 20.74 -21.03 0.80
C ASN A 294 21.15 -20.86 2.28
N GLU A 295 21.12 -19.63 2.80
CA GLU A 295 21.33 -19.28 4.20
C GLU A 295 20.04 -18.69 4.78
N TYR A 296 19.66 -19.14 5.98
CA TYR A 296 18.42 -18.71 6.63
C TYR A 296 18.40 -17.19 6.87
N ASP A 297 17.40 -16.52 6.28
CA ASP A 297 17.06 -15.12 6.55
C ASP A 297 18.23 -14.14 6.29
N LYS A 298 19.09 -14.46 5.31
CA LYS A 298 20.27 -13.65 4.93
C LYS A 298 20.18 -12.99 3.54
N GLY A 299 19.08 -13.18 2.83
CA GLY A 299 18.95 -12.60 1.50
C GLY A 299 18.52 -11.13 1.51
N PRO A 300 18.49 -10.50 0.32
CA PRO A 300 18.12 -9.10 0.16
C PRO A 300 16.70 -8.82 0.68
N ILE A 301 16.58 -7.83 1.56
CA ILE A 301 15.29 -7.36 2.10
C ILE A 301 14.53 -6.59 1.02
N ILE A 302 13.24 -6.87 0.86
CA ILE A 302 12.37 -6.23 -0.14
C ILE A 302 11.41 -5.24 0.53
N VAL A 303 10.69 -5.70 1.56
CA VAL A 303 9.70 -4.90 2.30
C VAL A 303 9.82 -5.24 3.78
N GLN A 304 9.73 -4.22 4.63
CA GLN A 304 9.52 -4.38 6.07
C GLN A 304 8.29 -3.59 6.50
N GLN A 305 7.53 -4.16 7.43
CA GLN A 305 6.41 -3.49 8.08
C GLN A 305 6.56 -3.66 9.58
N ALA A 306 6.45 -2.57 10.32
CA ALA A 306 6.63 -2.54 11.77
C ALA A 306 5.29 -2.44 12.51
N CYS A 307 5.23 -2.99 13.71
CA CYS A 307 4.11 -2.81 14.62
C CYS A 307 4.60 -2.68 16.06
N GLU A 308 3.74 -2.15 16.93
CA GLU A 308 4.02 -2.06 18.36
C GLU A 308 4.09 -3.46 19.01
N ALA A 309 5.06 -3.66 19.90
CA ALA A 309 5.08 -4.74 20.87
C ALA A 309 4.73 -4.18 22.25
N ARG A 310 3.55 -4.52 22.74
CA ARG A 310 2.95 -3.95 23.95
C ARG A 310 3.43 -4.68 25.18
N SER A 311 3.39 -4.00 26.32
CA SER A 311 3.88 -4.56 27.59
C SER A 311 3.01 -5.70 28.13
N ASP A 312 1.75 -5.81 27.66
CA ASP A 312 0.78 -6.84 28.03
C ASP A 312 0.60 -7.93 26.94
N ASP A 313 1.41 -7.90 25.88
CA ASP A 313 1.31 -8.89 24.81
C ASP A 313 1.69 -10.29 25.31
N THR A 314 0.91 -11.28 24.87
CA THR A 314 1.36 -12.67 24.77
C THR A 314 1.98 -12.89 23.40
N PRO A 315 2.75 -13.98 23.18
CA PRO A 315 3.31 -14.20 21.86
C PRO A 315 2.22 -14.47 20.80
N ASP A 316 1.03 -14.93 21.18
CA ASP A 316 -0.12 -15.05 20.27
C ASP A 316 -0.74 -13.69 19.90
N THR A 317 -0.88 -12.75 20.85
CA THR A 317 -1.42 -11.42 20.53
C THR A 317 -0.43 -10.63 19.68
N LEU A 318 0.88 -10.77 19.95
CA LEU A 318 1.91 -10.21 19.09
C LEU A 318 1.93 -10.88 17.71
N ALA A 319 1.79 -12.21 17.63
CA ALA A 319 1.73 -12.93 16.35
C ALA A 319 0.56 -12.45 15.49
N ALA A 320 -0.62 -12.27 16.08
CA ALA A 320 -1.78 -11.75 15.36
C ALA A 320 -1.51 -10.35 14.77
N ARG A 321 -0.90 -9.46 15.55
CA ARG A 321 -0.56 -8.10 15.10
C ARG A 321 0.54 -8.09 14.02
N VAL A 322 1.55 -8.94 14.15
CA VAL A 322 2.57 -9.12 13.12
C VAL A 322 1.93 -9.68 11.84
N PHE A 323 1.01 -10.64 11.96
CA PHE A 323 0.32 -11.22 10.82
C PHE A 323 -0.53 -10.18 10.04
N GLU A 324 -1.15 -9.21 10.71
CA GLU A 324 -1.80 -8.07 10.02
C GLU A 324 -0.81 -7.32 9.12
N GLN A 325 0.43 -7.14 9.57
CA GLN A 325 1.49 -6.53 8.78
C GLN A 325 1.97 -7.44 7.65
N GLU A 326 2.04 -8.76 7.89
CA GLU A 326 2.39 -9.75 6.87
C GLU A 326 1.40 -9.75 5.69
N CYS A 327 0.11 -9.60 6.01
CA CYS A 327 -0.96 -9.50 5.01
C CYS A 327 -0.79 -8.30 4.07
N ILE A 328 -0.09 -7.25 4.52
CA ILE A 328 0.22 -6.05 3.74
C ILE A 328 1.56 -6.22 3.01
N ALA A 329 2.60 -6.61 3.74
CA ALA A 329 3.98 -6.63 3.26
C ALA A 329 4.19 -7.64 2.12
N TYR A 330 3.64 -8.85 2.22
CA TYR A 330 3.91 -9.90 1.24
C TYR A 330 3.31 -9.59 -0.14
N PRO A 331 2.02 -9.23 -0.26
CA PRO A 331 1.47 -8.82 -1.55
C PRO A 331 2.17 -7.59 -2.15
N GLN A 332 2.62 -6.65 -1.31
CA GLN A 332 3.42 -5.50 -1.76
C GLN A 332 4.74 -5.94 -2.41
N ALA A 333 5.48 -6.84 -1.78
CA ALA A 333 6.74 -7.37 -2.33
C ALA A 333 6.52 -8.13 -3.65
N ILE A 334 5.47 -8.96 -3.74
CA ILE A 334 5.12 -9.68 -4.97
C ILE A 334 4.75 -8.69 -6.07
N LYS A 335 4.03 -7.62 -5.75
CA LYS A 335 3.68 -6.55 -6.69
C LYS A 335 4.92 -5.84 -7.24
N LEU A 336 5.88 -5.47 -6.38
CA LEU A 336 7.14 -4.86 -6.81
C LEU A 336 7.91 -5.76 -7.80
N PHE A 337 7.91 -7.07 -7.56
CA PHE A 337 8.49 -8.04 -8.47
C PHE A 337 7.72 -8.13 -9.80
N ALA A 338 6.39 -8.23 -9.74
CA ALA A 338 5.53 -8.32 -10.92
C ALA A 338 5.63 -7.08 -11.82
N GLU A 339 5.88 -5.91 -11.23
CA GLU A 339 6.06 -4.63 -11.94
C GLU A 339 7.50 -4.43 -12.45
N GLY A 340 8.43 -5.35 -12.17
CA GLY A 340 9.82 -5.24 -12.60
C GLY A 340 10.58 -4.11 -11.90
N LYS A 341 10.13 -3.66 -10.72
CA LYS A 341 10.70 -2.53 -9.98
C LYS A 341 11.87 -2.89 -9.08
N ILE A 342 12.24 -4.16 -9.01
CA ILE A 342 13.27 -4.67 -8.09
C ILE A 342 14.61 -4.78 -8.80
N LEU A 343 15.63 -4.13 -8.25
CA LEU A 343 17.03 -4.28 -8.64
C LEU A 343 17.85 -4.78 -7.46
N VAL A 344 18.51 -5.92 -7.60
CA VAL A 344 19.40 -6.48 -6.57
C VAL A 344 20.85 -6.30 -7.00
N GLN A 345 21.65 -5.64 -6.16
CA GLN A 345 23.09 -5.46 -6.34
C GLN A 345 23.82 -5.66 -5.02
N ASN A 346 24.84 -6.52 -4.98
CA ASN A 346 25.65 -6.77 -3.78
C ASN A 346 24.82 -7.12 -2.52
N ASN A 347 23.80 -7.96 -2.68
CA ASN A 347 22.84 -8.34 -1.64
C ASN A 347 21.95 -7.20 -1.10
N VAL A 348 21.96 -6.04 -1.77
CA VAL A 348 21.10 -4.89 -1.44
C VAL A 348 20.07 -4.73 -2.54
N LEU A 349 18.81 -4.53 -2.14
CA LEU A 349 17.72 -4.25 -3.04
C LEU A 349 17.55 -2.73 -3.19
N ARG A 350 17.26 -2.30 -4.42
CA ARG A 350 16.80 -0.94 -4.74
C ARG A 350 15.50 -1.02 -5.51
N ILE A 351 14.59 -0.10 -5.22
CA ILE A 351 13.34 0.05 -5.97
C ILE A 351 13.57 1.08 -7.08
N GLN A 352 13.19 0.76 -8.32
CA GLN A 352 13.43 1.60 -9.50
C GLN A 352 12.94 3.05 -9.32
N GLU A 353 11.76 3.25 -8.73
CA GLU A 353 11.21 4.60 -8.47
C GLU A 353 12.11 5.44 -7.55
N GLU A 354 12.75 4.83 -6.55
CA GLU A 354 13.69 5.54 -5.66
C GLU A 354 14.97 5.97 -6.38
N LEU A 355 15.40 5.19 -7.39
CA LEU A 355 16.55 5.55 -8.23
C LEU A 355 16.21 6.71 -9.17
N ASP A 356 15.04 6.67 -9.78
CA ASP A 356 14.57 7.73 -10.67
C ASP A 356 14.40 9.05 -9.91
N ASP A 357 13.85 9.01 -8.68
CA ASP A 357 13.75 10.16 -7.79
C ASP A 357 15.12 10.67 -7.34
N TYR A 358 16.04 9.78 -6.97
CA TYR A 358 17.40 10.16 -6.57
C TYR A 358 18.17 10.84 -7.71
N GLU A 359 18.14 10.27 -8.93
CA GLU A 359 18.79 10.87 -10.09
C GLU A 359 18.12 12.19 -10.49
N SER A 360 16.80 12.30 -10.37
CA SER A 360 16.08 13.56 -10.58
C SER A 360 16.49 14.64 -9.57
N LEU A 361 16.59 14.28 -8.28
CA LEU A 361 17.06 15.19 -7.22
C LEU A 361 18.53 15.58 -7.39
N LYS A 362 19.37 14.65 -7.83
CA LYS A 362 20.79 14.89 -8.12
C LYS A 362 20.95 15.85 -9.31
N ALA A 363 20.23 15.61 -10.41
CA ALA A 363 20.20 16.51 -11.56
C ALA A 363 19.72 17.91 -11.18
N LEU A 364 18.70 18.02 -10.32
CA LEU A 364 18.22 19.30 -9.81
C LEU A 364 19.28 20.04 -8.97
N ARG A 365 20.04 19.31 -8.13
CA ARG A 365 21.15 19.89 -7.34
C ARG A 365 22.30 20.36 -8.22
N GLU A 366 22.68 19.58 -9.22
CA GLU A 366 23.73 19.96 -10.18
C GLU A 366 23.32 21.17 -11.02
N ALA A 367 22.05 21.25 -11.45
CA ALA A 367 21.51 22.40 -12.17
C ALA A 367 21.55 23.68 -11.31
N LYS A 368 21.10 23.60 -10.04
CA LYS A 368 21.15 24.73 -9.10
C LYS A 368 22.57 25.17 -8.77
N SER A 369 23.52 24.24 -8.70
CA SER A 369 24.93 24.57 -8.49
C SER A 369 25.55 25.29 -9.70
N LYS A 370 25.16 24.92 -10.92
CA LYS A 370 25.57 25.61 -12.14
C LYS A 370 24.96 27.01 -12.26
N GLU A 371 23.68 27.18 -11.90
CA GLU A 371 23.03 28.50 -11.82
C GLU A 371 23.66 29.41 -10.76
N ALA A 372 23.98 28.89 -9.58
CA ALA A 372 24.67 29.65 -8.54
C ALA A 372 26.05 30.15 -9.01
N ASN A 373 26.80 29.30 -9.72
CA ASN A 373 28.10 29.67 -10.29
C ASN A 373 27.98 30.62 -11.49
N ALA A 374 26.89 30.57 -12.27
CA ALA A 374 26.63 31.49 -13.38
C ALA A 374 26.13 32.87 -12.90
N ASN A 375 25.38 32.93 -11.80
CA ASN A 375 24.93 34.17 -11.16
C ASN A 375 25.97 34.78 -10.21
N THR A 376 27.15 34.16 -10.06
CA THR A 376 28.31 34.83 -9.47
C THR A 376 28.93 35.74 -10.52
N THR A 377 28.20 36.79 -10.90
CA THR A 377 28.82 38.04 -11.36
C THR A 377 29.91 38.36 -10.35
N SER A 378 31.17 38.36 -10.78
CA SER A 378 32.30 38.55 -9.89
C SER A 378 32.05 39.77 -9.02
N PHE A 379 32.30 39.68 -7.71
CA PHE A 379 32.32 40.84 -6.81
C PHE A 379 33.24 41.97 -7.36
N ASP A 380 34.17 41.64 -8.26
CA ASP A 380 35.02 42.60 -8.97
C ASP A 380 34.29 43.40 -10.06
N GLN A 381 33.21 42.88 -10.66
CA GLN A 381 32.38 43.63 -11.62
C GLN A 381 31.51 44.68 -10.94
N VAL A 382 30.98 44.38 -9.74
CA VAL A 382 30.18 45.34 -8.95
C VAL A 382 31.06 46.45 -8.36
N LYS A 383 32.32 46.16 -7.98
CA LYS A 383 33.27 47.19 -7.54
C LYS A 383 33.62 48.20 -8.64
N LYS A 384 33.61 47.79 -9.91
CA LYS A 384 34.01 48.64 -11.04
C LYS A 384 32.91 49.60 -11.52
N GLU A 385 31.65 49.37 -11.14
CA GLU A 385 30.52 50.24 -11.51
C GLU A 385 30.14 51.24 -10.41
N LEU A 386 30.69 51.12 -9.20
CA LEU A 386 30.30 51.97 -8.05
C LEU A 386 31.30 53.08 -7.68
N ASP A 387 32.45 53.19 -8.34
CA ASP A 387 33.42 54.29 -8.14
C ASP A 387 33.66 54.65 -6.65
N LEU A 388 33.79 53.63 -5.81
CA LEU A 388 34.15 53.76 -4.40
C LEU A 388 35.61 53.33 -4.26
N GLU A 389 36.49 54.29 -3.95
CA GLU A 389 37.89 54.04 -3.56
C GLU A 389 38.00 53.14 -2.32
#